data_AF-A0A7U9XA75-F1
#
_entry.id   AF-A0A7U9XA75-F1
#
_cell.length_a   1.000
_cell.length_b   1.000
_cell.length_c   1.000
_cell.angle_alpha   90.00
_cell.angle_beta   90.00
_cell.angle_gamma   90.00
#
_symmetry.space_group_name_H-M   'P 1'
#
loop_
_entity.id
_entity.type
_entity.pdbx_description
1 polymer ?
#
loop_
_entity_poly.entity_id
_entity_poly.type
_entity_poly.pdbx_seq_one_letter_code
_entity_poly.pdbx_strand_id
1 'polypeptide(L)'
;MKKRMIKSIPLEQGELYGIISGRRILLAKCNPRVEIMEHSTNVPILGAQSYQIKKRHIAIVLCPSPDAAREIDEAFLQTVTRFELSADMQRTDGIFENLIFDALTPREIDLDGDWIFETEEQSNAFKRLML
;
A
#
# COMPACT_ATOMS: atom_id res chain seq x y z
N MET A 1 1.51 21.15 7.58
CA MET A 1 1.01 20.05 6.71
C MET A 1 0.08 19.19 7.54
N LYS A 2 -1.13 18.87 7.05
CA LYS A 2 -2.08 18.02 7.77
C LYS A 2 -2.29 16.72 7.00
N LYS A 3 -2.20 15.58 7.69
CA LYS A 3 -2.58 14.26 7.18
C LYS A 3 -3.92 13.85 7.77
N ARG A 4 -4.79 13.25 6.98
CA ARG A 4 -6.08 12.72 7.42
C ARG A 4 -6.34 11.38 6.75
N MET A 5 -6.70 10.36 7.52
CA MET A 5 -7.18 9.09 6.95
C MET A 5 -8.60 9.30 6.40
N ILE A 6 -8.81 8.87 5.16
CA ILE A 6 -10.09 8.99 4.45
C ILE A 6 -10.84 7.66 4.48
N LYS A 7 -10.15 6.56 4.22
CA LYS A 7 -10.74 5.21 4.14
C LYS A 7 -9.71 4.19 4.62
N SER A 8 -10.18 3.16 5.30
CA SER A 8 -9.40 1.99 5.68
C SER A 8 -10.15 0.76 5.19
N ILE A 9 -9.50 -0.04 4.35
CA ILE A 9 -10.14 -1.12 3.59
C ILE A 9 -9.42 -2.42 3.92
N PRO A 10 -10.06 -3.38 4.61
CA PRO A 10 -9.48 -4.70 4.78
C PRO A 10 -9.52 -5.45 3.44
N LEU A 11 -8.45 -6.18 3.18
CA LEU A 11 -8.32 -7.12 2.08
C LEU A 11 -8.01 -8.51 2.67
N GLU A 12 -8.35 -9.54 1.91
CA GLU A 12 -8.20 -10.92 2.32
C GLU A 12 -7.32 -11.70 1.34
N GLN A 13 -6.79 -12.83 1.78
CA GLN A 13 -6.03 -13.76 0.93
C GLN A 13 -4.86 -13.07 0.20
N GLY A 14 -4.20 -12.16 0.90
CA GLY A 14 -3.09 -11.39 0.38
C GLY A 14 -1.88 -12.27 0.11
N GLU A 15 -1.29 -12.11 -1.07
CA GLU A 15 -0.05 -12.74 -1.48
C GLU A 15 0.94 -11.65 -1.90
N LEU A 16 1.99 -11.50 -1.11
CA LEU A 16 3.05 -10.52 -1.33
C LEU A 16 4.21 -11.18 -2.09
N TYR A 17 4.62 -10.54 -3.18
CA TYR A 17 5.66 -11.00 -4.07
C TYR A 17 6.81 -10.00 -4.16
N GLY A 18 8.00 -10.53 -4.37
CA GLY A 18 9.21 -9.78 -4.74
C GLY A 18 9.64 -10.15 -6.15
N ILE A 19 10.10 -9.17 -6.91
CA ILE A 19 10.76 -9.40 -8.20
C ILE A 19 12.27 -9.54 -7.95
N ILE A 20 12.82 -10.71 -8.26
CA ILE A 20 14.24 -11.03 -8.07
C ILE A 20 14.78 -11.55 -9.39
N SER A 21 15.78 -10.87 -9.94
CA SER A 21 16.36 -11.21 -11.26
C SER A 21 15.31 -11.41 -12.36
N GLY A 22 14.26 -10.57 -12.35
CA GLY A 22 13.15 -10.63 -13.32
C GLY A 22 12.11 -11.73 -13.07
N ARG A 23 12.24 -12.50 -11.97
CA ARG A 23 11.27 -13.53 -11.59
C ARG A 23 10.39 -13.05 -10.45
N ARG A 24 9.10 -13.37 -10.51
CA ARG A 24 8.13 -13.11 -9.45
C ARG A 24 8.17 -14.23 -8.42
N ILE A 25 8.48 -13.88 -7.18
CA ILE A 25 8.75 -14.82 -6.10
C ILE A 25 7.80 -14.52 -4.93
N LEU A 26 7.03 -15.52 -4.49
CA LEU A 26 6.17 -15.37 -3.31
C LEU A 26 7.03 -15.22 -2.06
N LEU A 27 6.82 -14.10 -1.36
CA LEU A 27 7.52 -13.75 -0.13
C LEU A 27 6.69 -14.15 1.08
N ALA A 28 5.42 -13.76 1.12
CA ALA A 28 4.57 -14.00 2.26
C ALA A 28 3.08 -13.97 1.91
N LYS A 29 2.27 -14.53 2.81
CA LYS A 29 0.81 -14.42 2.79
C LYS A 29 0.34 -13.54 3.94
N CYS A 30 -0.70 -12.74 3.73
CA CYS A 30 -1.23 -11.85 4.76
C CYS A 30 -2.72 -11.52 4.54
N ASN A 31 -3.35 -10.86 5.51
CA ASN A 31 -4.64 -10.19 5.33
C ASN A 31 -4.39 -8.69 5.37
N PRO A 32 -4.10 -8.06 4.22
CA PRO A 32 -3.61 -6.70 4.21
C PRO A 32 -4.72 -5.69 4.50
N ARG A 33 -4.33 -4.50 4.94
CA ARG A 33 -5.23 -3.34 5.07
C ARG A 33 -4.69 -2.20 4.24
N VAL A 34 -5.56 -1.56 3.46
CA VAL A 34 -5.19 -0.37 2.68
C VAL A 34 -5.79 0.87 3.32
N GLU A 35 -4.92 1.80 3.71
CA GLU A 35 -5.30 3.09 4.28
C GLU A 35 -5.07 4.20 3.26
N ILE A 36 -6.14 4.89 2.90
CA ILE A 36 -6.11 6.04 2.00
C ILE A 36 -5.96 7.30 2.83
N MET A 37 -4.82 7.97 2.65
CA MET A 37 -4.46 9.19 3.37
C MET A 37 -4.59 10.42 2.46
N GLU A 38 -5.21 11.47 2.96
CA GLU A 38 -5.28 12.79 2.34
C GLU A 38 -4.20 13.70 2.92
N HIS A 39 -3.36 14.25 2.06
CA HIS A 39 -2.41 15.30 2.41
C HIS A 39 -2.92 16.65 1.93
N SER A 40 -3.00 17.63 2.85
CA SER A 40 -3.34 19.02 2.54
C SER A 40 -2.29 19.98 3.10
N THR A 41 -1.96 20.99 2.28
CA THR A 41 -1.05 22.07 2.65
C THR A 41 -1.81 23.39 2.59
N ASN A 42 -1.82 24.10 3.71
CA ASN A 42 -2.31 25.47 3.74
C ASN A 42 -1.18 26.41 3.31
N VAL A 43 -1.43 27.26 2.32
CA VAL A 43 -0.45 28.23 1.82
C VAL A 43 -0.85 29.61 2.34
N PRO A 44 -0.09 30.16 3.30
CA PRO A 44 -0.34 31.50 3.80
C PRO A 44 0.02 32.53 2.72
N ILE A 45 -0.82 33.55 2.56
CA ILE A 45 -0.50 34.76 1.78
C ILE A 45 -0.37 35.93 2.76
N LEU A 46 0.69 36.71 2.64
CA LEU A 46 0.85 37.96 3.39
C LEU A 46 -0.23 38.96 2.98
N GLY A 47 -1.04 39.41 3.94
CA GLY A 47 -2.07 40.44 3.72
C GLY A 47 -3.36 39.97 3.07
N ALA A 48 -3.55 38.66 2.85
CA ALA A 48 -4.78 38.10 2.28
C ALA A 48 -5.20 36.80 2.98
N GLN A 49 -6.42 36.33 2.69
CA GLN A 49 -6.91 35.05 3.21
C GLN A 49 -6.07 33.91 2.62
N SER A 50 -5.58 33.02 3.49
CA SER A 50 -4.84 31.82 3.08
C SER A 50 -5.69 30.93 2.18
N TYR A 51 -5.08 30.22 1.24
CA TYR A 51 -5.76 29.23 0.39
C TYR A 51 -5.11 27.85 0.52
N GLN A 52 -5.89 26.79 0.30
CA GLN A 52 -5.38 25.42 0.34
C GLN A 52 -4.80 24.99 -1.02
N ILE A 53 -3.58 24.44 -1.03
CA ILE A 53 -2.98 23.84 -2.23
C ILE A 53 -2.88 22.32 -2.10
N LYS A 54 -3.22 21.67 -3.23
CA LYS A 54 -3.08 20.25 -3.64
C LYS A 54 -3.41 19.18 -2.60
N LYS A 55 -4.56 18.55 -2.86
CA LYS A 55 -4.96 17.24 -2.35
C LYS A 55 -4.12 16.16 -3.05
N ARG A 56 -3.36 15.37 -2.29
CA ARG A 56 -2.74 14.13 -2.79
C ARG A 56 -3.26 12.98 -1.95
N HIS A 57 -3.67 11.90 -2.60
CA HIS A 57 -3.96 10.66 -1.89
C HIS A 57 -2.77 9.72 -1.95
N ILE A 58 -2.47 9.09 -0.82
CA ILE A 58 -1.48 8.02 -0.73
C ILE A 58 -2.22 6.81 -0.18
N ALA A 59 -2.05 5.66 -0.83
CA ALA A 59 -2.49 4.39 -0.26
C ALA A 59 -1.31 3.74 0.45
N ILE A 60 -1.50 3.49 1.74
CA ILE A 60 -0.58 2.71 2.58
C ILE A 60 -1.12 1.30 2.63
N VAL A 61 -0.31 0.34 2.21
CA VAL A 61 -0.62 -1.09 2.24
C VAL A 61 0.09 -1.69 3.44
N LEU A 62 -0.69 -2.13 4.41
CA LEU A 62 -0.22 -2.76 5.64
C LEU A 62 -0.38 -4.27 5.52
N CYS A 63 0.72 -5.00 5.64
CA CYS A 63 0.73 -6.45 5.73
C CYS A 63 1.12 -6.81 7.17
N PRO A 64 0.15 -7.01 8.08
CA PRO A 64 0.46 -7.26 9.47
C PRO A 64 0.99 -8.68 9.67
N SER A 65 2.13 -8.81 10.37
CA SER A 65 2.81 -10.08 10.69
C SER A 65 2.69 -11.13 9.57
N PRO A 66 3.20 -10.83 8.36
CA PRO A 66 2.92 -11.65 7.18
C PRO A 66 3.58 -13.03 7.34
N ASP A 67 2.85 -14.08 6.98
CA ASP A 67 3.31 -15.47 7.06
C ASP A 67 4.31 -15.73 5.93
N ALA A 68 5.59 -15.75 6.28
CA ALA A 68 6.68 -15.85 5.33
C ALA A 68 6.66 -17.21 4.63
N ALA A 69 6.57 -17.20 3.31
CA ALA A 69 6.58 -18.40 2.48
C ALA A 69 7.99 -19.00 2.31
N ARG A 70 9.01 -18.31 2.84
CA ARG A 70 10.44 -18.67 2.79
C ARG A 70 11.19 -17.92 3.88
N GLU A 71 12.43 -18.31 4.12
CA GLU A 71 13.36 -17.50 4.90
C GLU A 71 13.64 -16.18 4.18
N ILE A 72 13.42 -15.07 4.89
CA ILE A 72 13.62 -13.72 4.39
C ILE A 72 14.48 -13.00 5.42
N ASP A 73 15.69 -12.65 5.02
CA ASP A 73 16.62 -11.83 5.78
C ASP A 73 16.94 -10.53 5.02
N GLU A 74 17.75 -9.67 5.63
CA GLU A 74 18.18 -8.41 5.03
C GLU A 74 18.89 -8.64 3.69
N ALA A 75 19.78 -9.63 3.61
CA ALA A 75 20.55 -9.93 2.41
C ALA A 75 19.63 -10.36 1.24
N PHE A 76 18.62 -11.17 1.53
CA PHE A 76 17.61 -11.55 0.57
C PHE A 76 16.80 -10.34 0.09
N LEU A 77 16.33 -9.48 1.00
CA LEU A 77 15.56 -8.28 0.66
C LEU A 77 16.34 -7.31 -0.23
N GLN A 78 17.65 -7.20 -0.06
CA GLN A 78 18.52 -6.40 -0.94
C GLN A 78 18.54 -6.90 -2.40
N THR A 79 18.15 -8.16 -2.67
CA THR A 79 18.02 -8.70 -4.03
C THR A 79 16.68 -8.37 -4.70
N VAL A 80 15.69 -7.91 -3.93
CA VAL A 80 14.34 -7.60 -4.41
C VAL A 80 14.35 -6.23 -5.08
N THR A 81 13.94 -6.17 -6.35
CA THR A 81 13.91 -4.92 -7.12
C THR A 81 12.54 -4.25 -7.15
N ARG A 82 11.47 -4.99 -6.84
CA ARG A 82 10.08 -4.51 -6.84
C ARG A 82 9.22 -5.41 -5.96
N PHE A 83 8.21 -4.82 -5.31
CA PHE A 83 7.20 -5.54 -4.54
C PHE A 83 5.84 -5.46 -5.23
N GLU A 84 5.09 -6.56 -5.17
CA GLU A 84 3.72 -6.66 -5.68
C GLU A 84 2.82 -7.32 -4.64
N LEU A 85 1.58 -6.89 -4.53
CA LEU A 85 0.55 -7.55 -3.72
C LEU A 85 -0.65 -7.90 -4.59
N SER A 86 -1.13 -9.13 -4.47
CA SER A 86 -2.45 -9.56 -4.92
C SER A 86 -3.30 -9.84 -3.69
N ALA A 87 -4.50 -9.27 -3.60
CA ALA A 87 -5.41 -9.53 -2.48
C ALA A 87 -6.86 -9.28 -2.88
N ASP A 88 -7.79 -9.95 -2.22
CA ASP A 88 -9.21 -9.85 -2.52
C ASP A 88 -9.87 -8.77 -1.66
N MET A 89 -10.63 -7.89 -2.32
CA MET A 89 -11.49 -6.91 -1.69
C MET A 89 -12.93 -7.41 -1.77
N GLN A 90 -13.59 -7.54 -0.62
CA GLN A 90 -15.04 -7.77 -0.62
C GLN A 90 -15.77 -6.45 -0.89
N ARG A 91 -16.57 -6.44 -1.95
CA ARG A 91 -17.49 -5.34 -2.25
C ARG A 91 -18.71 -5.37 -1.33
N THR A 92 -19.46 -4.27 -1.29
CA THR A 92 -20.68 -4.15 -0.49
C THR A 92 -21.80 -5.11 -0.90
N ASP A 93 -21.78 -5.61 -2.13
CA ASP A 93 -22.70 -6.63 -2.65
C ASP A 93 -22.25 -8.07 -2.35
N GLY A 94 -21.16 -8.25 -1.59
CA GLY A 94 -20.62 -9.55 -1.20
C GLY A 94 -19.75 -10.21 -2.27
N ILE A 95 -19.57 -9.59 -3.44
CA ILE A 95 -18.69 -10.08 -4.50
C ILE A 95 -17.24 -9.76 -4.15
N PHE A 96 -16.34 -10.74 -4.31
CA PHE A 96 -14.91 -10.52 -4.15
C PHE A 96 -14.29 -10.07 -5.46
N GLU A 97 -13.50 -9.01 -5.38
CA GLU A 97 -12.71 -8.49 -6.48
C GLU A 97 -11.23 -8.56 -6.14
N ASN A 98 -10.44 -9.19 -7.01
CA ASN A 98 -9.00 -9.24 -6.83
C ASN A 98 -8.36 -7.89 -7.21
N LEU A 99 -7.59 -7.35 -6.27
CA LEU A 99 -6.79 -6.13 -6.45
C LEU A 99 -5.32 -6.50 -6.57
N ILE A 100 -4.67 -5.91 -7.57
CA ILE A 100 -3.24 -6.08 -7.82
C ILE A 100 -2.54 -4.73 -7.65
N PHE A 101 -1.67 -4.64 -6.66
CA PHE A 101 -0.74 -3.54 -6.46
C PHE A 101 0.60 -3.99 -7.02
N ASP A 102 0.93 -3.52 -8.22
CA ASP A 102 2.11 -4.00 -8.94
C ASP A 102 3.36 -3.17 -8.59
N ALA A 103 3.24 -1.90 -8.24
CA ALA A 103 4.38 -1.06 -7.84
C ALA A 103 4.27 -0.61 -6.39
N LEU A 104 4.59 -1.51 -5.45
CA LEU A 104 4.70 -1.18 -4.04
C LEU A 104 6.11 -0.64 -3.72
N THR A 105 6.14 0.52 -3.07
CA THR A 105 7.37 1.11 -2.51
C THR A 105 7.43 0.76 -1.02
N PRO A 106 8.44 0.03 -0.54
CA PRO A 106 8.57 -0.27 0.88
C PRO A 106 8.84 1.02 1.67
N ARG A 107 8.11 1.19 2.78
CA ARG A 107 8.36 2.23 3.78
C ARG A 107 9.06 1.67 5.00
N GLU A 108 8.61 0.51 5.45
CA GLU A 108 9.17 -0.20 6.59
C GLU A 108 8.92 -1.70 6.38
N ILE A 109 9.93 -2.51 6.66
CA ILE A 109 9.83 -3.97 6.66
C ILE A 109 10.41 -4.42 8.00
N ASP A 110 9.53 -4.75 8.94
CA ASP A 110 9.91 -5.40 10.19
C ASP A 110 9.91 -6.92 9.98
N LEU A 111 11.09 -7.54 10.04
CA LEU A 111 11.23 -8.99 9.85
C LEU A 111 10.51 -9.80 10.94
N ASP A 112 10.28 -9.19 12.10
CA ASP A 112 9.56 -9.79 13.24
C ASP A 112 8.13 -9.22 13.39
N GLY A 113 7.67 -8.41 12.44
CA GLY A 113 6.46 -7.61 12.60
C GLY A 113 5.79 -7.22 11.28
N ASP A 114 5.33 -5.98 11.22
CA ASP A 114 4.47 -5.50 10.14
C ASP A 114 5.29 -4.97 8.97
N TRP A 115 4.79 -5.23 7.76
CA TRP A 115 5.39 -4.68 6.55
C TRP A 115 4.49 -3.59 5.99
N ILE A 116 5.08 -2.43 5.72
CA ILE A 116 4.38 -1.21 5.32
C ILE A 116 4.89 -0.79 3.95
N PHE A 117 3.97 -0.67 3.02
CA PHE A 117 4.23 -0.21 1.66
C PHE A 117 3.39 1.01 1.32
N GLU A 118 3.84 1.76 0.33
CA GLU A 118 3.05 2.78 -0.33
C GLU A 118 2.86 2.48 -1.81
N THR A 119 1.74 2.94 -2.35
CA THR A 119 1.48 2.94 -3.79
C THR A 119 0.92 4.27 -4.25
N GLU A 120 1.13 4.58 -5.53
CA GLU A 120 0.68 5.83 -6.12
C GLU A 120 -0.81 5.81 -6.49
N GLU A 121 -1.43 6.99 -6.44
CA GLU A 121 -2.83 7.28 -6.80
C GLU A 121 -3.20 6.85 -8.23
N GLN A 122 -2.21 6.70 -9.11
CA GLN A 122 -2.41 6.32 -10.51
C GLN A 122 -2.62 4.82 -10.72
N SER A 123 -2.33 3.99 -9.71
CA SER A 123 -2.52 2.54 -9.82
C SER A 123 -3.99 2.20 -10.06
N ASN A 124 -4.27 1.19 -10.89
CA ASN A 124 -5.64 0.76 -11.15
C ASN A 124 -6.32 0.25 -9.87
N ALA A 125 -5.56 -0.38 -8.97
CA ALA A 125 -6.05 -0.78 -7.65
C ALA A 125 -6.51 0.44 -6.85
N PHE A 126 -5.73 1.53 -6.81
CA PHE A 126 -6.13 2.75 -6.10
C PHE A 126 -7.49 3.29 -6.58
N LYS A 127 -7.70 3.35 -7.90
CA LYS A 127 -8.98 3.81 -8.48
C LYS A 127 -10.16 2.96 -8.02
N ARG A 128 -9.97 1.64 -7.91
CA ARG A 128 -11.01 0.70 -7.45
C ARG A 128 -11.33 0.85 -5.97
N LEU A 129 -10.33 1.17 -5.14
CA LEU A 129 -10.54 1.44 -3.71
C LEU A 129 -11.39 2.69 -3.44
N MET A 130 -11.44 3.63 -4.39
CA MET A 130 -12.18 4.88 -4.29
C MET A 130 -13.62 4.80 -4.81
N LEU A 131 -14.01 3.68 -5.43
CA LEU A 131 -15.40 3.37 -5.80
C LEU A 131 -16.18 2.85 -4.58
#